data_AF-A0A382WUI1-F1
#
_entry.id   AF-A0A382WUI1-F1
#
_cell.length_a   1.000
_cell.length_b   1.000
_cell.length_c   1.000
_cell.angle_alpha   90.00
_cell.angle_beta   90.00
_cell.angle_gamma   90.00
#
_symmetry.space_group_name_H-M   'P 1'
#
loop_
_entity.id
_entity.type
_entity.pdbx_description
1 polymer ?
#
loop_
_entity_poly.entity_id
_entity_poly.type
_entity_poly.pdbx_seq_one_letter_code
_entity_poly.pdbx_strand_id
1 'polypeptide(L)'
;GTITVVAPASDADTDGDGIDDLFETDNGLDPNLDDASADADSDGRTNLNEYLEGKDPNADDVDPVVTPPTDLTVDATGRLTTVDLGTASATDVVDGSLTPSSDSSGVFAPGTHTITWSVSDAAGNASTATQTLKVRPLVEVASKGRTAEGDTFSLGILLNGTAPDYPVSVPITVSGTATVDTDYSAVAETVTIASGRSGSLSIAVLDDGVSNEDVETVVVTLGTPQNGNAALGPSIVSTVSIVEAAVPPSLSISVSQAGVKGKTVAAAGGEVSAV
;
A
#
# COMPACT_ATOMS: atom_id res chain seq x y z
N GLY A 1 -72.95 31.14 12.84
CA GLY A 1 -72.55 29.81 13.33
C GLY A 1 -71.43 30.00 14.32
N THR A 2 -71.43 29.23 15.40
CA THR A 2 -70.25 29.09 16.27
C THR A 2 -69.20 28.30 15.50
N ILE A 3 -68.02 28.89 15.29
CA ILE A 3 -66.84 28.16 14.84
C ILE A 3 -66.33 27.41 16.07
N THR A 4 -66.40 26.09 16.05
CA THR A 4 -65.74 25.25 17.06
C THR A 4 -64.33 25.01 16.55
N VAL A 5 -63.34 25.59 17.23
CA VAL A 5 -61.94 25.22 17.01
C VAL A 5 -61.73 23.92 17.77
N VAL A 6 -61.59 22.81 17.04
CA VAL A 6 -61.14 21.54 17.60
C VAL A 6 -59.63 21.68 17.78
N ALA A 7 -59.11 21.34 18.96
CA ALA A 7 -57.66 21.32 19.16
C ALA A 7 -57.07 20.17 18.35
N PRO A 8 -55.88 20.36 17.74
CA PRO A 8 -55.21 19.29 17.00
C PRO A 8 -55.01 18.07 17.92
N ALA A 9 -55.19 16.87 17.37
CA ALA A 9 -55.16 15.63 18.13
C ALA A 9 -54.55 14.51 17.27
N SER A 10 -53.79 13.61 17.90
CA SER A 10 -53.09 12.50 17.21
C SER A 10 -54.00 11.44 16.56
N ASP A 11 -55.31 11.51 16.81
CA ASP A 11 -56.32 10.64 16.18
C ASP A 11 -57.16 11.41 15.14
N ALA A 12 -56.88 12.71 14.95
CA ALA A 12 -57.53 13.57 13.96
C ALA A 12 -56.62 13.75 12.75
N ASP A 13 -57.21 13.63 11.58
CA ASP A 13 -56.59 13.79 10.26
C ASP A 13 -57.67 14.51 9.43
N THR A 14 -57.59 15.84 9.43
CA THR A 14 -58.68 16.73 9.04
C THR A 14 -58.87 16.77 7.53
N ASP A 15 -57.80 16.61 6.74
CA ASP A 15 -57.85 16.52 5.28
C ASP A 15 -57.79 15.09 4.72
N GLY A 16 -57.45 14.09 5.55
CA GLY A 16 -57.49 12.67 5.20
C GLY A 16 -56.27 12.19 4.43
N ASP A 17 -55.14 12.88 4.51
CA ASP A 17 -53.93 12.58 3.75
C ASP A 17 -53.03 11.51 4.41
N GLY A 18 -53.35 11.15 5.65
CA GLY A 18 -52.69 10.11 6.42
C GLY A 18 -51.65 10.62 7.42
N ILE A 19 -51.48 11.94 7.56
CA ILE A 19 -50.75 12.60 8.64
C ILE A 19 -51.77 13.11 9.68
N ASP A 20 -51.43 13.06 10.97
CA ASP A 20 -52.34 13.56 12.02
C ASP A 20 -52.18 15.06 12.27
N ASP A 21 -53.29 15.75 12.59
CA ASP A 21 -53.37 17.20 12.79
C ASP A 21 -52.36 17.71 13.83
N LEU A 22 -52.02 16.88 14.83
CA LEU A 22 -51.08 17.24 15.89
C LEU A 22 -49.65 17.24 15.36
N PHE A 23 -49.24 16.21 14.61
CA PHE A 23 -47.95 16.16 13.96
C PHE A 23 -47.78 17.30 12.95
N GLU A 24 -48.80 17.57 12.13
CA GLU A 24 -48.77 18.67 11.18
C GLU A 24 -48.60 20.01 11.89
N THR A 25 -49.36 20.26 12.95
CA THR A 25 -49.25 21.50 13.73
C THR A 25 -47.88 21.64 14.40
N ASP A 26 -47.35 20.56 14.98
CA ASP A 26 -46.09 20.56 15.72
C ASP A 26 -44.87 20.74 14.79
N ASN A 27 -44.96 20.27 13.53
CA ASN A 27 -43.92 20.42 12.51
C ASN A 27 -44.25 21.51 11.46
N GLY A 28 -45.27 22.33 11.68
CA GLY A 28 -45.56 23.49 10.81
C GLY A 28 -46.11 23.18 9.41
N LEU A 29 -46.69 22.00 9.20
CA LEU A 29 -47.53 21.67 8.05
C LEU A 29 -48.95 22.28 8.23
N ASP A 30 -49.85 22.13 7.24
CA ASP A 30 -51.22 22.66 7.29
C ASP A 30 -52.28 21.55 7.42
N PRO A 31 -52.90 21.36 8.61
CA PRO A 31 -53.92 20.32 8.87
C PRO A 31 -55.20 20.38 8.03
N ASN A 32 -55.29 21.27 7.06
CA ASN A 32 -56.48 21.44 6.21
C ASN A 32 -56.16 21.26 4.73
N LEU A 33 -54.96 20.81 4.39
CA LEU A 33 -54.44 20.68 3.05
C LEU A 33 -53.70 19.35 2.90
N ASP A 34 -54.22 18.46 2.05
CA ASP A 34 -53.56 17.22 1.64
C ASP A 34 -52.19 17.54 0.98
N ASP A 35 -51.16 17.52 1.83
CA ASP A 35 -49.76 17.83 1.53
C ASP A 35 -48.82 16.68 1.91
N ALA A 36 -49.35 15.54 2.35
CA ALA A 36 -48.63 14.29 2.58
C ALA A 36 -47.65 13.89 1.47
N SER A 37 -47.97 14.24 0.21
CA SER A 37 -47.13 13.98 -0.96
C SER A 37 -46.18 15.11 -1.36
N ALA A 38 -46.28 16.27 -0.69
CA ALA A 38 -45.32 17.35 -0.78
C ALA A 38 -44.02 16.99 -0.04
N ASP A 39 -43.02 17.83 -0.26
CA ASP A 39 -41.64 17.69 0.20
C ASP A 39 -41.27 19.05 0.79
N ALA A 40 -41.41 19.19 2.12
CA ALA A 40 -41.40 20.47 2.79
C ALA A 40 -40.01 21.12 2.84
N ASP A 41 -38.94 20.34 2.97
CA ASP A 41 -37.55 20.82 2.92
C ASP A 41 -36.84 20.61 1.57
N SER A 42 -37.51 19.96 0.61
CA SER A 42 -36.96 19.66 -0.72
C SER A 42 -35.80 18.66 -0.71
N ASP A 43 -35.73 17.78 0.28
CA ASP A 43 -34.74 16.71 0.38
C ASP A 43 -35.09 15.47 -0.49
N GLY A 44 -36.21 15.52 -1.21
CA GLY A 44 -36.67 14.44 -2.09
C GLY A 44 -37.46 13.35 -1.37
N ARG A 45 -37.79 13.54 -0.09
CA ARG A 45 -38.73 12.73 0.67
C ARG A 45 -40.06 13.45 0.76
N THR A 46 -41.11 12.69 1.08
CA THR A 46 -42.43 13.29 1.25
C THR A 46 -42.74 13.43 2.72
N ASN A 47 -43.54 14.44 3.08
CA ASN A 47 -44.01 14.67 4.45
C ASN A 47 -44.54 13.38 5.10
N LEU A 48 -45.30 12.59 4.34
CA LEU A 48 -45.85 11.31 4.82
C LEU A 48 -44.76 10.27 5.11
N ASN A 49 -43.71 10.17 4.28
CA ASN A 49 -42.64 9.20 4.50
C ASN A 49 -41.88 9.52 5.78
N GLU A 50 -41.64 10.80 6.04
CA GLU A 50 -40.93 11.26 7.23
C GLU A 50 -41.80 11.14 8.48
N TYR A 51 -43.09 11.47 8.39
CA TYR A 51 -44.07 11.21 9.44
C TYR A 51 -44.10 9.74 9.86
N LEU A 52 -44.19 8.83 8.87
CA LEU A 52 -44.18 7.38 9.13
C LEU A 52 -42.86 6.89 9.75
N GLU A 53 -41.76 7.62 9.57
CA GLU A 53 -40.47 7.36 10.20
C GLU A 53 -40.23 8.15 11.51
N GLY A 54 -41.16 9.02 11.89
CA GLY A 54 -41.07 9.86 13.08
C GLY A 54 -40.01 10.96 12.98
N LYS A 55 -39.81 11.51 11.78
CA LYS A 55 -38.85 12.58 11.49
C LYS A 55 -39.56 13.92 11.28
N ASP A 56 -38.80 15.00 11.25
CA ASP A 56 -39.32 16.36 11.04
C ASP A 56 -39.31 16.65 9.53
N PRO A 57 -40.46 16.88 8.89
CA PRO A 57 -40.56 17.16 7.44
C PRO A 57 -39.84 18.42 6.95
N ASN A 58 -39.30 19.24 7.86
CA ASN A 58 -38.56 20.46 7.52
C ASN A 58 -37.05 20.31 7.74
N ALA A 59 -36.58 19.10 8.06
CA ALA A 59 -35.21 18.85 8.44
C ALA A 59 -34.56 17.87 7.46
N ASP A 60 -33.67 18.42 6.63
CA ASP A 60 -32.89 17.65 5.67
C ASP A 60 -32.15 16.50 6.36
N ASP A 61 -32.61 15.27 6.07
CA ASP A 61 -32.14 14.04 6.67
C ASP A 61 -31.46 13.10 5.65
N VAL A 62 -31.22 13.60 4.45
CA VAL A 62 -30.70 12.84 3.33
C VAL A 62 -29.19 12.96 3.26
N ASP A 63 -28.52 11.81 3.34
CA ASP A 63 -27.07 11.76 3.22
C ASP A 63 -26.59 12.19 1.81
N PRO A 64 -25.49 12.95 1.72
CA PRO A 64 -24.89 13.28 0.44
C PRO A 64 -24.37 12.04 -0.30
N VAL A 65 -24.32 12.06 -1.62
CA VAL A 65 -23.78 10.96 -2.43
C VAL A 65 -22.34 11.25 -2.85
N VAL A 66 -21.37 10.45 -2.36
CA VAL A 66 -19.94 10.57 -2.71
C VAL A 66 -19.57 9.65 -3.86
N THR A 67 -18.91 10.20 -4.88
CA THR A 67 -18.22 9.46 -5.94
C THR A 67 -16.70 9.60 -5.76
N PRO A 68 -15.99 8.55 -5.32
CA PRO A 68 -14.54 8.59 -5.19
C PRO A 68 -13.87 8.55 -6.58
N PRO A 69 -12.61 8.98 -6.71
CA PRO A 69 -11.83 8.75 -7.92
C PRO A 69 -11.60 7.25 -8.12
N THR A 70 -11.25 6.87 -9.35
CA THR A 70 -10.98 5.47 -9.70
C THR A 70 -9.81 4.89 -8.92
N ASP A 71 -9.86 3.60 -8.64
CA ASP A 71 -8.74 2.86 -8.06
C ASP A 71 -7.46 3.02 -8.88
N LEU A 72 -6.32 3.02 -8.19
CA LEU A 72 -5.01 3.26 -8.78
C LEU A 72 -4.09 2.07 -8.55
N THR A 73 -3.27 1.77 -9.57
CA THR A 73 -2.13 0.87 -9.43
C THR A 73 -0.89 1.54 -10.01
N VAL A 74 0.15 1.69 -9.20
CA VAL A 74 1.40 2.37 -9.56
C VAL A 74 2.61 1.54 -9.14
N ASP A 75 3.74 1.76 -9.81
CA ASP A 75 5.02 1.19 -9.38
C ASP A 75 5.67 2.07 -8.32
N ALA A 76 6.32 1.43 -7.35
CA ALA A 76 7.07 2.15 -6.35
C ALA A 76 8.26 2.88 -6.96
N THR A 77 8.54 4.10 -6.50
CA THR A 77 9.76 4.85 -6.88
C THR A 77 10.87 4.75 -5.85
N GLY A 78 10.63 4.00 -4.77
CA GLY A 78 11.53 3.79 -3.65
C GLY A 78 10.76 3.21 -2.46
N ARG A 79 11.26 3.44 -1.24
CA ARG A 79 10.56 3.02 -0.02
C ARG A 79 9.20 3.70 0.17
N LEU A 80 9.05 4.91 -0.37
CA LEU A 80 7.80 5.67 -0.43
C LEU A 80 7.60 6.18 -1.85
N THR A 81 6.35 6.29 -2.26
CA THR A 81 5.95 6.73 -3.60
C THR A 81 4.94 7.84 -3.46
N THR A 82 5.23 8.99 -4.07
CA THR A 82 4.24 10.07 -4.17
C THR A 82 3.20 9.69 -5.21
N VAL A 83 1.93 9.70 -4.83
CA VAL A 83 0.82 9.34 -5.70
C VAL A 83 -0.21 10.47 -5.69
N ASP A 84 -0.62 10.89 -6.89
CA ASP A 84 -1.79 11.74 -7.06
C ASP A 84 -3.03 10.84 -7.01
N LEU A 85 -3.86 11.03 -5.98
CA LEU A 85 -5.08 10.25 -5.76
C LEU A 85 -6.23 10.70 -6.65
N GLY A 86 -6.10 11.86 -7.31
CA GLY A 86 -7.20 12.53 -7.99
C GLY A 86 -8.13 13.26 -7.01
N THR A 87 -9.35 13.54 -7.46
CA THR A 87 -10.36 14.29 -6.69
C THR A 87 -11.68 13.51 -6.66
N ALA A 88 -12.28 13.37 -5.48
CA ALA A 88 -13.67 12.92 -5.37
C ALA A 88 -14.65 14.06 -5.69
N SER A 89 -15.89 13.69 -5.99
CA SER A 89 -17.03 14.61 -6.08
C SER A 89 -18.15 14.13 -5.18
N ALA A 90 -18.97 15.05 -4.67
CA ALA A 90 -20.22 14.68 -4.02
C ALA A 90 -21.36 15.59 -4.46
N THR A 91 -22.57 15.04 -4.41
CA THR A 91 -23.81 15.77 -4.65
C THR A 91 -24.80 15.45 -3.56
N ASP A 92 -25.45 16.47 -3.08
CA ASP A 92 -26.60 16.42 -2.21
C ASP A 92 -27.82 17.05 -2.92
N VAL A 93 -29.02 16.65 -2.50
CA VAL A 93 -30.29 17.08 -3.07
C VAL A 93 -30.67 18.50 -2.63
N VAL A 94 -30.36 18.90 -1.40
CA VAL A 94 -30.64 20.25 -0.85
C VAL A 94 -29.45 21.19 -1.10
N ASP A 95 -28.23 20.75 -0.78
CA ASP A 95 -27.01 21.57 -0.85
C ASP A 95 -26.31 21.53 -2.23
N GLY A 96 -26.70 20.62 -3.12
CA GLY A 96 -26.12 20.51 -4.44
C GLY A 96 -24.68 19.96 -4.42
N SER A 97 -23.74 20.64 -5.08
CA SER A 97 -22.37 20.09 -5.20
C SER A 97 -21.53 20.35 -3.95
N LEU A 98 -20.98 19.27 -3.39
CA LEU A 98 -20.11 19.29 -2.21
C LEU A 98 -18.68 18.85 -2.57
N THR A 99 -17.72 19.20 -1.71
CA THR A 99 -16.28 18.88 -1.90
C THR A 99 -15.81 17.89 -0.84
N PRO A 100 -15.68 16.59 -1.17
CA PRO A 100 -15.15 15.60 -0.23
C PRO A 100 -13.67 15.80 0.05
N SER A 101 -13.23 15.33 1.23
CA SER A 101 -11.83 15.31 1.65
C SER A 101 -11.33 13.88 1.85
N SER A 102 -10.05 13.63 1.55
CA SER A 102 -9.44 12.32 1.76
C SER A 102 -8.79 12.21 3.15
N ASP A 103 -8.85 11.03 3.75
CA ASP A 103 -8.17 10.69 5.02
C ASP A 103 -6.65 10.53 4.88
N SER A 104 -6.17 10.37 3.65
CA SER A 104 -4.79 10.05 3.30
C SER A 104 -4.25 11.06 2.30
N SER A 105 -2.95 11.38 2.39
CA SER A 105 -2.29 12.24 1.41
C SER A 105 -0.85 11.83 1.10
N GLY A 106 -0.48 12.04 -0.17
CA GLY A 106 0.90 12.22 -0.61
C GLY A 106 1.68 10.94 -0.86
N VAL A 107 2.18 10.28 0.19
CA VAL A 107 3.27 9.29 0.08
C VAL A 107 2.89 7.93 0.63
N PHE A 108 3.10 6.88 -0.17
CA PHE A 108 2.66 5.53 0.12
C PHE A 108 3.82 4.53 0.03
N ALA A 109 3.93 3.65 1.02
CA ALA A 109 4.83 2.50 0.96
C ALA A 109 4.26 1.43 -0.01
N PRO A 110 5.07 0.52 -0.55
CA PRO A 110 4.55 -0.60 -1.34
C PRO A 110 3.55 -1.46 -0.55
N GLY A 111 2.44 -1.79 -1.19
CA GLY A 111 1.31 -2.50 -0.59
C GLY A 111 -0.04 -1.96 -1.06
N THR A 112 -1.11 -2.46 -0.45
CA THR A 112 -2.48 -2.01 -0.67
C THR A 112 -2.87 -0.97 0.39
N HIS A 113 -3.45 0.14 -0.06
CA HIS A 113 -3.99 1.20 0.79
C HIS A 113 -5.45 1.43 0.45
N THR A 114 -6.26 1.71 1.48
CA THR A 114 -7.66 2.12 1.33
C THR A 114 -7.74 3.58 1.74
N ILE A 115 -8.19 4.41 0.82
CA ILE A 115 -8.36 5.86 1.01
C ILE A 115 -9.84 6.11 1.22
N THR A 116 -10.19 6.77 2.31
CA THR A 116 -11.57 7.15 2.60
C THR A 116 -11.81 8.60 2.22
N TRP A 117 -12.82 8.84 1.39
CA TRP A 117 -13.32 10.15 1.04
C TRP A 117 -14.55 10.44 1.89
N SER A 118 -14.59 11.58 2.56
CA SER A 118 -15.67 11.97 3.46
C SER A 118 -16.18 13.38 3.14
N VAL A 119 -17.48 13.56 3.27
CA VAL A 119 -18.15 14.85 3.13
C VAL A 119 -19.30 14.95 4.14
N SER A 120 -19.61 16.18 4.53
CA SER A 120 -20.83 16.51 5.26
C SER A 120 -21.49 17.70 4.58
N ASP A 121 -22.81 17.72 4.61
CA ASP A 121 -23.65 18.81 4.11
C ASP A 121 -23.88 19.89 5.20
N ALA A 122 -24.78 20.83 4.96
CA ALA A 122 -25.09 21.90 5.88
C ALA A 122 -26.00 21.47 7.05
N ALA A 123 -26.84 20.46 6.84
CA ALA A 123 -27.72 19.86 7.85
C ALA A 123 -26.95 18.95 8.83
N GLY A 124 -25.75 18.51 8.42
CA GLY A 124 -24.87 17.64 9.19
C GLY A 124 -24.95 16.17 8.79
N ASN A 125 -25.67 15.82 7.73
CA ASN A 125 -25.65 14.46 7.19
C ASN A 125 -24.27 14.20 6.56
N ALA A 126 -23.81 12.96 6.63
CA ALA A 126 -22.41 12.65 6.39
C ALA A 126 -22.24 11.31 5.72
N SER A 127 -21.49 11.29 4.64
CA SER A 127 -21.26 10.08 3.87
C SER A 127 -19.80 9.88 3.49
N THR A 128 -19.48 8.64 3.16
CA THR A 128 -18.12 8.24 2.81
C THR A 128 -18.10 7.30 1.62
N ALA A 129 -16.99 7.31 0.87
CA ALA A 129 -16.70 6.34 -0.16
C ALA A 129 -15.20 6.02 -0.19
N THR A 130 -14.83 4.82 -0.65
CA THR A 130 -13.43 4.36 -0.62
C THR A 130 -12.82 4.27 -2.01
N GLN A 131 -11.52 4.57 -2.11
CA GLN A 131 -10.65 4.31 -3.25
C GLN A 131 -9.54 3.33 -2.84
N THR A 132 -9.23 2.36 -3.68
CA THR A 132 -8.09 1.44 -3.48
C THR A 132 -6.86 1.94 -4.23
N LEU A 133 -5.73 2.02 -3.54
CA LEU A 133 -4.42 2.27 -4.12
C LEU A 133 -3.51 1.05 -3.93
N LYS A 134 -3.03 0.48 -5.03
CA LYS A 134 -2.02 -0.58 -5.04
C LYS A 134 -0.67 -0.01 -5.47
N VAL A 135 0.31 -0.01 -4.57
CA VAL A 135 1.69 0.37 -4.87
C VAL A 135 2.53 -0.90 -5.02
N ARG A 136 2.94 -1.23 -6.24
CA ARG A 136 3.72 -2.42 -6.54
C ARG A 136 5.17 -2.24 -6.10
N PRO A 137 5.76 -3.19 -5.36
CA PRO A 137 7.13 -3.08 -4.89
C PRO A 137 8.14 -3.17 -6.03
N LEU A 138 9.32 -2.63 -5.80
CA LEU A 138 10.50 -2.89 -6.62
C LEU A 138 11.16 -4.20 -6.16
N VAL A 139 11.56 -5.03 -7.12
CA VAL A 139 12.41 -6.20 -6.88
C VAL A 139 13.86 -5.90 -7.22
N GLU A 140 14.75 -6.33 -6.33
CA GLU A 140 16.19 -6.12 -6.43
C GLU A 140 16.96 -7.37 -6.00
N VAL A 141 18.24 -7.40 -6.37
CA VAL A 141 19.21 -8.41 -5.98
C VAL A 141 20.50 -7.74 -5.49
N ALA A 142 21.22 -8.40 -4.58
CA ALA A 142 22.58 -7.97 -4.23
C ALA A 142 23.48 -8.01 -5.48
N SER A 143 24.31 -6.99 -5.68
CA SER A 143 25.09 -6.85 -6.92
C SER A 143 26.30 -7.77 -7.01
N LYS A 144 26.81 -8.26 -5.88
CA LYS A 144 28.00 -9.10 -5.81
C LYS A 144 27.86 -10.18 -4.75
N GLY A 145 28.38 -11.36 -5.08
CA GLY A 145 28.55 -12.48 -4.17
C GLY A 145 29.91 -13.14 -4.38
N ARG A 146 30.32 -13.96 -3.41
CA ARG A 146 31.48 -14.84 -3.54
C ARG A 146 31.21 -16.09 -2.73
N THR A 147 31.54 -17.25 -3.28
CA THR A 147 31.34 -18.55 -2.64
C THR A 147 32.51 -19.46 -2.97
N ALA A 148 32.77 -20.43 -2.09
CA ALA A 148 33.73 -21.47 -2.39
C ALA A 148 33.08 -22.61 -3.19
N GLU A 149 33.90 -23.44 -3.82
CA GLU A 149 33.47 -24.73 -4.34
C GLU A 149 33.01 -25.67 -3.22
N GLY A 150 32.08 -26.55 -3.55
CA GLY A 150 31.41 -27.43 -2.60
C GLY A 150 30.36 -26.74 -1.71
N ASP A 151 30.32 -25.41 -1.68
CA ASP A 151 29.33 -24.63 -0.94
C ASP A 151 28.04 -24.37 -1.76
N THR A 152 26.96 -24.04 -1.05
CA THR A 152 25.75 -23.50 -1.66
C THR A 152 25.64 -22.01 -1.38
N PHE A 153 25.63 -21.21 -2.44
CA PHE A 153 25.36 -19.79 -2.35
C PHE A 153 23.86 -19.51 -2.43
N SER A 154 23.32 -18.81 -1.42
CA SER A 154 21.92 -18.39 -1.40
C SER A 154 21.82 -16.92 -1.80
N LEU A 155 21.37 -16.66 -3.03
CA LEU A 155 21.19 -15.31 -3.55
C LEU A 155 19.79 -14.79 -3.18
N GLY A 156 19.74 -13.79 -2.30
CA GLY A 156 18.49 -13.15 -1.89
C GLY A 156 17.91 -12.25 -2.98
N ILE A 157 16.63 -12.45 -3.27
CA ILE A 157 15.82 -11.59 -4.15
C ILE A 157 14.82 -10.87 -3.26
N LEU A 158 14.90 -9.54 -3.23
CA LEU A 158 14.25 -8.72 -2.20
C LEU A 158 13.25 -7.76 -2.83
N LEU A 159 12.12 -7.59 -2.15
CA LEU A 159 11.14 -6.55 -2.44
C LEU A 159 11.34 -5.38 -1.48
N ASN A 160 11.28 -4.15 -1.99
CA ASN A 160 11.40 -2.93 -1.17
C ASN A 160 10.17 -2.67 -0.27
N GLY A 161 9.12 -3.48 -0.38
CA GLY A 161 7.92 -3.47 0.46
C GLY A 161 7.05 -4.69 0.19
N THR A 162 5.86 -4.74 0.80
CA THR A 162 4.89 -5.81 0.55
C THR A 162 4.25 -5.67 -0.83
N ALA A 163 3.98 -6.77 -1.50
CA ALA A 163 3.22 -6.76 -2.73
C ALA A 163 1.71 -6.66 -2.43
N PRO A 164 0.94 -5.85 -3.17
CA PRO A 164 -0.53 -5.88 -3.12
C PRO A 164 -1.10 -7.26 -3.45
N ASP A 165 -0.46 -7.94 -4.40
CA ASP A 165 -0.89 -9.22 -4.95
C ASP A 165 0.28 -10.21 -4.95
N TYR A 166 0.07 -11.37 -4.35
CA TYR A 166 1.01 -12.48 -4.31
C TYR A 166 0.46 -13.68 -5.10
N PRO A 167 1.33 -14.55 -5.63
CA PRO A 167 2.79 -14.52 -5.53
C PRO A 167 3.45 -13.49 -6.45
N VAL A 168 4.65 -13.03 -6.09
CA VAL A 168 5.55 -12.32 -7.01
C VAL A 168 6.50 -13.33 -7.63
N SER A 169 6.40 -13.54 -8.94
CA SER A 169 7.25 -14.47 -9.70
C SER A 169 8.25 -13.69 -10.56
N VAL A 170 9.54 -13.93 -10.33
CA VAL A 170 10.65 -13.19 -10.93
C VAL A 170 11.44 -14.15 -11.83
N PRO A 171 11.34 -14.03 -13.17
CA PRO A 171 12.17 -14.81 -14.09
C PRO A 171 13.66 -14.54 -13.88
N ILE A 172 14.49 -15.55 -14.11
CA ILE A 172 15.94 -15.49 -13.90
C ILE A 172 16.65 -15.95 -15.17
N THR A 173 17.69 -15.21 -15.56
CA THR A 173 18.66 -15.66 -16.55
C THR A 173 20.05 -15.74 -15.94
N VAL A 174 20.84 -16.71 -16.39
CA VAL A 174 22.20 -16.99 -15.89
C VAL A 174 23.18 -16.96 -17.05
N SER A 175 24.32 -16.35 -16.81
CA SER A 175 25.48 -16.26 -17.71
C SER A 175 26.75 -16.21 -16.88
N GLY A 176 27.90 -15.87 -17.46
CA GLY A 176 29.17 -15.73 -16.76
C GLY A 176 30.27 -16.52 -17.44
N THR A 177 31.33 -16.80 -16.70
CA THR A 177 32.44 -17.64 -17.17
C THR A 177 32.30 -19.09 -16.72
N ALA A 178 31.61 -19.32 -15.58
CA ALA A 178 31.34 -20.65 -15.06
C ALA A 178 30.33 -21.40 -15.96
N THR A 179 30.51 -22.70 -16.07
CA THR A 179 29.75 -23.64 -16.88
C THR A 179 28.78 -24.45 -16.02
N VAL A 180 27.53 -24.55 -16.47
CA VAL A 180 26.51 -25.36 -15.80
C VAL A 180 26.88 -26.84 -15.83
N ASP A 181 26.63 -27.52 -14.71
CA ASP A 181 26.94 -28.92 -14.42
C ASP A 181 28.44 -29.30 -14.44
N THR A 182 29.33 -28.32 -14.63
CA THR A 182 30.77 -28.42 -14.34
C THR A 182 31.09 -27.69 -13.04
N ASP A 183 30.76 -26.41 -12.97
CA ASP A 183 31.18 -25.51 -11.88
C ASP A 183 30.02 -25.20 -10.93
N TYR A 184 28.78 -25.25 -11.43
CA TYR A 184 27.58 -25.09 -10.62
C TYR A 184 26.41 -25.90 -11.18
N SER A 185 25.52 -26.37 -10.32
CA SER A 185 24.31 -27.09 -10.75
C SER A 185 23.30 -26.18 -11.43
N ALA A 186 22.48 -26.72 -12.34
CA ALA A 186 21.35 -26.01 -12.91
C ALA A 186 20.48 -25.32 -11.82
N VAL A 187 20.11 -24.06 -12.06
CA VAL A 187 19.35 -23.22 -11.13
C VAL A 187 17.92 -23.01 -11.61
N ALA A 188 17.03 -22.57 -10.72
CA ALA A 188 15.65 -22.26 -11.08
C ALA A 188 15.55 -21.09 -12.06
N GLU A 189 14.71 -21.23 -13.09
CA GLU A 189 14.42 -20.18 -14.08
C GLU A 189 13.51 -19.08 -13.55
N THR A 190 12.91 -19.27 -12.38
CA THR A 190 12.03 -18.30 -11.74
C THR A 190 12.13 -18.45 -10.22
N VAL A 191 12.17 -17.32 -9.52
CA VAL A 191 12.00 -17.28 -8.07
C VAL A 191 10.63 -16.73 -7.73
N THR A 192 9.91 -17.46 -6.89
CA THR A 192 8.55 -17.11 -6.46
C THR A 192 8.56 -16.68 -5.00
N ILE A 193 8.10 -15.47 -4.74
CA ILE A 193 7.84 -14.93 -3.40
C ILE A 193 6.35 -15.12 -3.13
N ALA A 194 6.00 -16.17 -2.39
CA ALA A 194 4.59 -16.49 -2.10
C ALA A 194 3.95 -15.54 -1.07
N SER A 195 4.75 -14.95 -0.20
CA SER A 195 4.36 -13.90 0.76
C SER A 195 5.61 -13.20 1.29
N GLY A 196 5.43 -12.08 1.99
CA GLY A 196 6.55 -11.33 2.57
C GLY A 196 7.40 -10.63 1.50
N ARG A 197 8.67 -10.35 1.81
CA ARG A 197 9.51 -9.45 1.01
C ARG A 197 10.74 -10.11 0.41
N SER A 198 10.86 -11.42 0.51
CA SER A 198 12.10 -12.11 0.16
C SER A 198 11.83 -13.48 -0.44
N GLY A 199 12.56 -13.77 -1.52
CA GLY A 199 12.80 -15.12 -2.01
C GLY A 199 14.31 -15.35 -2.11
N SER A 200 14.71 -16.56 -2.47
CA SER A 200 16.11 -16.90 -2.66
C SER A 200 16.30 -17.83 -3.85
N LEU A 201 17.34 -17.58 -4.63
CA LEU A 201 17.87 -18.52 -5.61
C LEU A 201 19.04 -19.27 -4.95
N SER A 202 18.95 -20.60 -4.90
CA SER A 202 20.05 -21.44 -4.44
C SER A 202 20.94 -21.83 -5.61
N ILE A 203 22.24 -21.59 -5.47
CA ILE A 203 23.27 -21.94 -6.45
C ILE A 203 24.23 -22.91 -5.75
N ALA A 204 24.16 -24.19 -6.10
CA ALA A 204 25.09 -25.20 -5.60
C ALA A 204 26.34 -25.19 -6.47
N VAL A 205 27.49 -24.86 -5.88
CA VAL A 205 28.78 -24.83 -6.57
C VAL A 205 29.46 -26.17 -6.39
N LEU A 206 29.94 -26.73 -7.49
CA LEU A 206 30.51 -28.07 -7.55
C LEU A 206 32.00 -27.99 -7.23
N ASP A 207 32.48 -28.89 -6.39
CA ASP A 207 33.92 -29.13 -6.17
C ASP A 207 34.31 -30.30 -7.06
N ASP A 208 35.18 -30.05 -8.03
CA ASP A 208 35.67 -31.03 -8.98
C ASP A 208 37.04 -31.64 -8.57
N GLY A 209 37.59 -31.16 -7.45
CA GLY A 209 38.87 -31.55 -6.90
C GLY A 209 40.11 -31.01 -7.64
N VAL A 210 39.95 -30.08 -8.58
CA VAL A 210 41.04 -29.44 -9.30
C VAL A 210 41.50 -28.20 -8.55
N SER A 211 42.76 -28.18 -8.14
CA SER A 211 43.29 -27.04 -7.39
C SER A 211 43.98 -25.96 -8.22
N ASN A 212 43.77 -24.71 -7.81
CA ASN A 212 44.36 -23.47 -8.37
C ASN A 212 43.74 -23.05 -9.71
N GLU A 213 42.43 -23.16 -9.82
CA GLU A 213 41.70 -22.63 -10.96
C GLU A 213 41.61 -21.10 -10.91
N ASP A 214 41.38 -20.51 -12.08
CA ASP A 214 41.08 -19.07 -12.18
C ASP A 214 39.70 -18.80 -11.57
N VAL A 215 39.50 -17.60 -11.01
CA VAL A 215 38.21 -17.22 -10.43
C VAL A 215 37.15 -17.16 -11.52
N GLU A 216 36.12 -17.98 -11.37
CA GLU A 216 34.98 -18.00 -12.27
C GLU A 216 33.80 -17.17 -11.75
N THR A 217 32.80 -16.96 -12.61
CA THR A 217 31.65 -16.12 -12.30
C THR A 217 30.34 -16.73 -12.78
N VAL A 218 29.33 -16.65 -11.91
CA VAL A 218 27.92 -16.83 -12.25
C VAL A 218 27.24 -15.47 -12.19
N VAL A 219 26.73 -15.01 -13.32
CA VAL A 219 26.02 -13.73 -13.47
C VAL A 219 24.53 -13.99 -13.58
N VAL A 220 23.80 -13.61 -12.54
CA VAL A 220 22.35 -13.75 -12.44
C VAL A 220 21.69 -12.42 -12.81
N THR A 221 20.72 -12.43 -13.73
CA THR A 221 19.94 -11.25 -14.10
C THR A 221 18.46 -11.49 -13.83
N LEU A 222 17.81 -10.55 -13.15
CA LEU A 222 16.36 -10.56 -12.91
C LEU A 222 15.61 -10.12 -14.18
N GLY A 223 14.63 -10.91 -14.60
CA GLY A 223 13.65 -10.55 -15.62
C GLY A 223 12.45 -9.82 -15.04
N THR A 224 11.64 -9.22 -15.92
CA THR A 224 10.41 -8.51 -15.53
C THR A 224 9.48 -9.43 -14.71
N PRO A 225 9.05 -9.01 -13.50
CA PRO A 225 8.13 -9.80 -12.70
C PRO A 225 6.82 -10.08 -13.45
N GLN A 226 6.32 -11.31 -13.31
CA GLN A 226 5.11 -11.75 -14.00
C GLN A 226 3.85 -11.10 -13.40
N ASN A 227 2.78 -11.04 -14.20
CA ASN A 227 1.46 -10.50 -13.85
C ASN A 227 1.44 -9.04 -13.39
N GLY A 228 2.58 -8.34 -13.45
CA GLY A 228 2.69 -6.99 -12.93
C GLY A 228 2.43 -6.91 -11.44
N ASN A 229 2.92 -7.88 -10.65
CA ASN A 229 2.79 -7.85 -9.17
C ASN A 229 3.94 -7.08 -8.49
N ALA A 230 5.00 -6.79 -9.24
CA ALA A 230 6.15 -5.99 -8.84
C ALA A 230 6.79 -5.35 -10.09
N ALA A 231 7.66 -4.36 -9.90
CA ALA A 231 8.49 -3.77 -10.94
C ALA A 231 9.98 -4.00 -10.68
N LEU A 232 10.82 -3.85 -11.69
CA LEU A 232 12.28 -3.95 -11.54
C LEU A 232 12.83 -2.72 -10.83
N GLY A 233 13.64 -2.94 -9.79
CA GLY A 233 14.42 -1.88 -9.15
C GLY A 233 15.72 -1.54 -9.91
N PRO A 234 16.56 -0.67 -9.33
CA PRO A 234 17.85 -0.28 -9.92
C PRO A 234 18.90 -1.41 -9.96
N SER A 235 18.83 -2.38 -9.05
CA SER A 235 19.84 -3.45 -8.92
C SER A 235 19.25 -4.80 -9.33
N ILE A 236 19.44 -5.17 -10.61
CA ILE A 236 18.85 -6.38 -11.21
C ILE A 236 19.86 -7.40 -11.72
N VAL A 237 21.16 -7.12 -11.56
CA VAL A 237 22.25 -8.02 -11.95
C VAL A 237 23.11 -8.32 -10.73
N SER A 238 23.38 -9.59 -10.49
CA SER A 238 24.31 -10.08 -9.47
C SER A 238 25.45 -10.84 -10.14
N THR A 239 26.69 -10.56 -9.76
CA THR A 239 27.85 -11.38 -10.13
C THR A 239 28.35 -12.13 -8.90
N VAL A 240 28.26 -13.46 -8.93
CA VAL A 240 28.78 -14.35 -7.90
C VAL A 240 30.11 -14.92 -8.37
N SER A 241 31.20 -14.64 -7.66
CA SER A 241 32.51 -15.23 -7.93
C SER A 241 32.63 -16.60 -7.26
N ILE A 242 33.04 -17.61 -8.02
CA ILE A 242 33.38 -18.94 -7.53
C ILE A 242 34.88 -18.97 -7.27
N VAL A 243 35.28 -19.52 -6.13
CA VAL A 243 36.68 -19.71 -5.79
C VAL A 243 36.89 -21.11 -5.21
N GLU A 244 38.07 -21.65 -5.40
CA GLU A 244 38.49 -22.93 -4.83
C GLU A 244 38.12 -23.11 -3.35
N ALA A 245 38.52 -22.15 -2.51
CA ALA A 245 38.40 -22.27 -1.06
C ALA A 245 37.91 -20.97 -0.44
N ALA A 246 37.08 -21.12 0.60
CA ALA A 246 36.65 -20.00 1.41
C ALA A 246 37.87 -19.34 2.06
N VAL A 247 38.16 -18.10 1.68
CA VAL A 247 39.20 -17.30 2.34
C VAL A 247 38.54 -16.50 3.46
N PRO A 248 38.71 -16.89 4.75
CA PRO A 248 38.18 -16.09 5.83
C PRO A 248 38.84 -14.71 5.83
N PRO A 249 38.08 -13.63 6.11
CA PRO A 249 38.67 -12.30 6.21
C PRO A 249 39.71 -12.31 7.33
N SER A 250 40.91 -11.80 7.03
CA SER A 250 41.95 -11.58 8.05
C SER A 250 42.11 -10.09 8.30
N LEU A 251 42.09 -9.72 9.58
CA LEU A 251 42.39 -8.37 10.04
C LEU A 251 43.74 -8.41 10.77
N SER A 252 44.73 -7.70 10.24
CA SER A 252 46.03 -7.54 10.90
C SER A 252 46.19 -6.10 11.37
N ILE A 253 46.40 -5.90 12.67
CA ILE A 253 46.82 -4.63 13.23
C ILE A 253 48.31 -4.74 13.55
N SER A 254 49.10 -3.84 12.98
CA SER A 254 50.52 -3.71 13.27
C SER A 254 50.76 -2.46 14.10
N VAL A 255 51.28 -2.63 15.31
CA VAL A 255 51.73 -1.52 16.15
C VAL A 255 53.23 -1.36 15.96
N SER A 256 53.69 -0.14 15.74
CA SER A 256 55.10 0.20 15.72
C SER A 256 55.39 1.36 16.66
N GLN A 257 56.56 1.33 17.30
CA GLN A 257 57.04 2.44 18.13
C GLN A 257 58.44 2.82 17.67
N ALA A 258 58.64 4.10 17.35
CA ALA A 258 59.88 4.62 16.76
C ALA A 258 60.36 3.80 15.53
N GLY A 259 59.41 3.31 14.72
CA GLY A 259 59.69 2.49 13.54
C GLY A 259 59.91 0.99 13.80
N VAL A 260 59.89 0.55 15.07
CA VAL A 260 60.03 -0.87 15.43
C VAL A 260 58.65 -1.50 15.62
N LYS A 261 58.33 -2.51 14.81
CA LYS A 261 57.07 -3.28 14.96
C LYS A 261 57.12 -4.15 16.20
N GLY A 262 56.05 -4.14 17.00
CA GLY A 262 55.99 -4.90 18.24
C GLY A 262 54.57 -5.05 18.79
N LYS A 263 54.41 -5.94 19.77
CA LYS A 263 53.14 -6.14 20.49
C LYS A 263 53.03 -5.26 21.75
N THR A 264 54.10 -4.56 22.11
CA THR A 264 54.22 -3.74 23.31
C THR A 264 54.87 -2.41 22.96
N VAL A 265 54.43 -1.35 23.62
CA VAL A 265 55.00 -0.01 23.53
C VAL A 265 55.31 0.50 24.93
N ALA A 266 56.34 1.34 25.06
CA ALA A 266 56.76 1.93 26.33
C ALA A 266 56.47 3.43 26.36
N ALA A 267 56.14 3.98 27.52
CA ALA A 267 55.83 5.40 27.67
C ALA A 267 56.98 6.34 27.21
N ALA A 268 58.23 5.88 27.29
CA ALA A 268 59.41 6.62 26.84
C ALA A 268 59.98 6.13 25.49
N GLY A 269 59.29 5.23 24.78
CA GLY A 269 59.82 4.55 23.60
C GLY A 269 59.73 5.35 22.29
N GLY A 270 59.17 6.56 22.33
CA GLY A 270 58.96 7.40 21.14
C GLY A 270 57.56 7.25 20.53
N GLU A 271 57.37 7.83 19.35
CA GLU A 271 56.07 7.89 18.66
C GLU A 271 55.54 6.49 18.36
N VAL A 272 54.26 6.27 18.66
CA VAL A 272 53.55 5.02 18.40
C VAL A 272 52.61 5.22 17.22
N SER A 273 52.68 4.30 16.26
CA SER A 273 51.72 4.22 15.16
C SER A 273 51.09 2.84 15.13
N ALA A 274 49.83 2.77 14.70
CA ALA A 274 49.12 1.54 14.45
C ALA A 274 48.52 1.60 13.04
N VAL A 275 48.73 0.55 12.25
CA VAL A 275 48.21 0.38 10.88
C VAL A 275 47.64 -1.01 10.73
#